data_AF-A0A9E6WAA3-F1
#
_entry.id   AF-A0A9E6WAA3-F1
#
_cell.length_a   1.000
_cell.length_b   1.000
_cell.length_c   1.000
_cell.angle_alpha   90.00
_cell.angle_beta   90.00
_cell.angle_gamma   90.00
#
_symmetry.space_group_name_H-M   'P 1'
#
loop_
_entity.id
_entity.type
_entity.pdbx_description
1 polymer ?
#
loop_
_entity_poly.entity_id
_entity_poly.type
_entity_poly.pdbx_seq_one_letter_code
_entity_poly.pdbx_strand_id
1 'polypeptide(L)' 'MQPVIGSMHIDFMIYEIETEEDYQQGLKRFLEICAGPKNGEEEKEMYLLMALMEKYERENCSTN' A
#
# COMPACT_ATOMS: atom_id res chain seq x y z
N MET A 1 -13.17 23.21 18.38
CA MET A 1 -13.10 21.73 18.49
C MET A 1 -13.48 21.18 17.13
N GLN A 2 -12.51 20.59 16.42
CA GLN A 2 -12.76 19.95 15.12
C GLN A 2 -12.93 18.44 15.36
N PRO A 3 -13.93 17.78 14.74
CA PRO A 3 -14.03 16.34 14.82
C PRO A 3 -12.94 15.71 13.94
N VAL A 4 -11.99 15.01 14.56
CA VAL A 4 -11.12 14.07 13.85
C VAL A 4 -12.02 12.93 13.39
N ILE A 5 -12.36 12.94 12.10
CA ILE A 5 -13.07 11.86 11.44
C ILE A 5 -12.19 10.63 11.60
N GLY A 6 -12.58 9.74 12.50
CA GLY A 6 -11.97 8.43 12.68
C GLY A 6 -12.02 7.74 11.32
N SER A 7 -10.87 7.69 10.67
CA SER A 7 -10.72 7.06 9.37
C SER A 7 -11.08 5.59 9.57
N MET A 8 -12.27 5.21 9.11
CA MET A 8 -12.72 3.81 9.07
C MET A 8 -11.81 3.10 8.07
N HIS A 9 -10.69 2.61 8.56
CA HIS A 9 -9.77 1.78 7.82
C HIS A 9 -10.44 0.42 7.69
N ILE A 10 -11.01 0.18 6.52
CA ILE A 10 -11.34 -1.17 6.10
C ILE A 10 -9.99 -1.87 5.95
N ASP A 11 -9.73 -2.90 6.77
CA ASP A 11 -8.51 -3.72 6.81
C ASP A 11 -8.28 -4.48 5.49
N PHE A 12 -8.07 -3.77 4.39
CA PHE A 12 -7.73 -4.39 3.12
C PHE A 12 -6.22 -4.51 3.02
N MET A 13 -5.68 -5.58 3.60
CA MET A 13 -4.29 -5.98 3.37
C MET A 13 -4.15 -6.60 1.99
N ILE A 14 -3.35 -5.97 1.14
CA ILE A 14 -2.99 -6.47 -0.18
C ILE A 14 -1.83 -7.47 0.00
N TYR A 15 -2.07 -8.72 -0.38
CA TYR A 15 -1.07 -9.80 -0.31
C TYR A 15 -0.45 -10.13 -1.66
N GLU A 16 -1.02 -9.63 -2.75
CA GLU A 16 -0.54 -9.86 -4.11
C GLU A 16 -0.92 -8.68 -5.02
N ILE A 17 -0.07 -8.40 -6.01
CA ILE A 17 -0.28 -7.38 -7.05
C ILE A 17 -0.08 -8.09 -8.39
N GLU A 18 -1.17 -8.42 -9.08
CA GLU A 18 -1.12 -9.09 -10.40
C GLU A 18 -1.47 -8.12 -11.54
N THR A 19 -2.31 -7.13 -11.26
CA THR A 19 -2.83 -6.19 -12.26
C THR A 19 -2.37 -4.75 -12.00
N GLU A 20 -2.48 -3.90 -13.02
CA GLU A 20 -2.24 -2.46 -12.86
C GLU A 20 -3.20 -1.83 -11.84
N GLU A 21 -4.43 -2.32 -11.75
CA GLU A 21 -5.41 -1.86 -10.75
C GLU A 21 -4.94 -2.18 -9.33
N ASP A 22 -4.43 -3.40 -9.09
CA ASP A 22 -3.85 -3.79 -7.80
C ASP A 22 -2.64 -2.93 -7.45
N TYR A 23 -1.82 -2.62 -8.45
CA TYR A 23 -0.64 -1.76 -8.28
C TYR A 23 -1.04 -0.34 -7.86
N GLN A 24 -2.06 0.23 -8.51
CA GLN A 24 -2.59 1.55 -8.16
C GLN A 24 -3.20 1.57 -6.75
N GLN A 25 -3.91 0.52 -6.36
CA GLN A 25 -4.47 0.38 -5.01
C GLN A 25 -3.37 0.21 -3.95
N GLY A 26 -2.36 -0.63 -4.22
CA GLY A 26 -1.20 -0.82 -3.36
C GLY A 26 -0.38 0.46 -3.17
N LEU A 27 -0.15 1.20 -4.26
CA LEU A 27 0.53 2.50 -4.21
C LEU A 27 -0.27 3.52 -3.40
N LYS A 28 -1.59 3.59 -3.60
CA LYS A 28 -2.45 4.50 -2.83
C LYS A 28 -2.35 4.19 -1.32
N ARG A 29 -2.43 2.91 -0.94
CA ARG A 29 -2.31 2.49 0.45
C ARG A 29 -0.92 2.80 1.02
N PHE A 30 0.13 2.55 0.26
CA PHE A 30 1.50 2.90 0.64
C PHE A 30 1.67 4.40 0.92
N LEU A 31 1.06 5.26 0.09
CA LEU A 31 1.08 6.71 0.28
C LEU A 31 0.29 7.14 1.51
N GLU A 32 -0.86 6.52 1.78
CA GLU A 32 -1.66 6.77 2.99
C GLU A 32 -0.86 6.42 4.26
N ILE A 33 -0.18 5.27 4.28
CA ILE A 33 0.69 4.87 5.39
C ILE A 33 1.86 5.85 5.55
N CYS A 34 2.43 6.35 4.46
CA CYS A 34 3.53 7.32 4.50
C CYS A 34 3.10 8.71 4.98
N ALA A 35 1.85 9.09 4.74
CA ALA A 35 1.31 10.40 5.11
C ALA A 35 0.88 10.48 6.60
N GLY A 36 0.71 9.35 7.28
CA GLY A 36 0.25 9.26 8.66
C GLY A 36 1.34 8.86 9.67
N PRO A 37 1.10 9.08 10.98
CA PRO A 37 1.87 8.43 12.03
C PRO A 37 1.65 6.91 11.96
N LYS A 38 2.73 6.16 11.87
CA LYS A 38 2.71 4.70 11.67
C LYS A 38 2.74 3.97 13.00
N ASN A 39 1.94 2.91 13.11
CA ASN A 39 2.11 1.88 14.13
C ASN A 39 2.94 0.69 13.57
N GLY A 40 3.30 -0.26 14.43
CA GLY A 40 4.14 -1.40 14.04
C GLY A 40 3.49 -2.38 13.05
N GLU A 41 2.17 -2.33 12.86
CA GLU A 41 1.45 -3.12 11.85
C GLU A 41 1.45 -2.39 10.50
N GLU A 42 1.22 -1.07 10.50
CA GLU A 42 1.32 -0.23 9.30
C GLU A 42 2.75 -0.23 8.74
N GLU A 43 3.77 -0.31 9.60
CA GLU A 43 5.15 -0.45 9.16
C GLU A 43 5.40 -1.78 8.43
N LYS A 44 4.82 -2.89 8.92
CA LYS A 44 4.90 -4.19 8.25
C LYS A 44 4.13 -4.18 6.93
N GLU A 45 2.96 -3.55 6.90
CA GLU A 45 2.15 -3.38 5.70
C GLU A 45 2.92 -2.56 4.64
N MET A 46 3.59 -1.49 5.05
CA MET A 46 4.45 -0.68 4.18
C MET A 46 5.57 -1.52 3.54
N TYR A 47 6.26 -2.36 4.33
CA TYR A 47 7.31 -3.23 3.80
C TYR A 47 6.76 -4.31 2.85
N LEU A 48 5.58 -4.85 3.16
CA LEU A 48 4.90 -5.80 2.29
C LEU A 48 4.55 -5.17 0.94
N LEU A 49 3.91 -3.99 0.96
CA LEU A 49 3.54 -3.26 -0.26
C LEU A 49 4.75 -2.94 -1.13
N MET A 50 5.86 -2.51 -0.51
CA MET A 50 7.12 -2.26 -1.23
C MET A 50 7.63 -3.51 -1.96
N ALA A 51 7.62 -4.67 -1.29
CA ALA A 51 8.06 -5.92 -1.90
C ALA A 51 7.14 -6.39 -3.04
N LEU A 52 5.82 -6.23 -2.87
CA LEU A 52 4.83 -6.61 -3.89
C LEU A 52 4.93 -5.71 -5.13
N MET A 53 5.09 -4.40 -4.94
CA MET A 53 5.25 -3.45 -6.04
C MET A 53 6.55 -3.69 -6.81
N GLU A 54 7.66 -3.92 -6.10
CA GLU A 54 8.94 -4.26 -6.73
C GLU A 54 8.84 -5.56 -7.55
N LYS A 55 8.15 -6.58 -7.03
CA LYS A 55 7.89 -7.84 -7.76
C LYS A 55 7.12 -7.55 -9.05
N TYR A 56 6.02 -6.82 -8.95
CA TYR A 56 5.18 -6.48 -10.11
C TYR A 56 5.98 -5.69 -11.17
N GLU A 57 6.74 -4.67 -10.76
CA GLU A 57 7.59 -3.89 -11.66
C GLU A 57 8.66 -4.75 -12.34
N ARG A 58 9.27 -5.68 -11.61
CA ARG A 58 10.26 -6.60 -12.17
C ARG A 58 9.65 -7.52 -13.22
N GLU A 59 8.43 -7.99 -12.99
CA GLU A 59 7.76 -8.93 -13.90
C GLU A 59 7.17 -8.23 -15.14
N ASN A 60 6.73 -6.97 -15.01
CA ASN A 60 5.97 -6.27 -16.04
C ASN A 60 6.73 -5.11 -16.72
N CYS A 61 7.68 -4.47 -16.04
CA CYS A 61 8.43 -3.32 -16.55
C CYS A 61 9.89 -3.64 -16.95
N SER A 62 10.41 -4.85 -16.71
CA SER A 62 11.79 -5.21 -17.08
C SER A 62 11.97 -5.52 -18.58
N THR A 63 10.92 -5.38 -19.39
CA THR A 63 10.95 -5.67 -20.83
C THR A 63 10.72 -4.39 -21.62
N ASN A 64 11.75 -3.54 -21.71
CA ASN A 64 11.87 -2.51 -22.74
C ASN A 64 13.34 -2.31 -23.13
#